data_AF-A0A9J5WA36-F1
#
_entry.id   AF-A0A9J5WA36-F1
#
_cell.length_a   1.000
_cell.length_b   1.000
_cell.length_c   1.000
_cell.angle_alpha   90.00
_cell.angle_beta   90.00
_cell.angle_gamma   90.00
#
_symmetry.space_group_name_H-M   'P 1'
#
loop_
_entity.id
_entity.type
_entity.pdbx_description
1 polymer ?
#
loop_
_entity_poly.entity_id
_entity_poly.type
_entity_poly.pdbx_seq_one_letter_code
_entity_poly.pdbx_strand_id
1 'polypeptide(L)'
;MALHVFFLIVTTTIVATTVSATDHIVGTNKGWNPGINYTIWSNNQTFYVGDFISFRYQKAQHNVLQVDKVGYNNCTIEGAVGNWSSGKDFILLDKSKRYYFICGIGGCSNGMKVSVLVHSISPPPRSDVVSAVHSSEKSAAPVTFRRNFGSILVFVGLSMTICMLQDLMSFG
;
A
#
# COMPACT_ATOMS: atom_id res chain seq x y z
N MET A 1 39.89 -23.32 8.53
CA MET A 1 38.73 -23.19 9.46
C MET A 1 38.16 -21.77 9.46
N ALA A 2 38.96 -20.71 9.62
CA ALA A 2 38.49 -19.32 9.58
C ALA A 2 37.86 -18.87 8.24
N LEU A 3 38.29 -19.42 7.10
CA LEU A 3 37.77 -19.08 5.77
C LEU A 3 36.32 -19.56 5.53
N HIS A 4 35.94 -20.72 6.10
CA HIS A 4 34.56 -21.23 6.05
C HIS A 4 33.62 -20.42 6.94
N VAL A 5 34.13 -19.92 8.07
CA VAL A 5 33.37 -19.03 8.96
C VAL A 5 33.05 -17.72 8.23
N PHE A 6 34.00 -17.17 7.46
CA PHE A 6 33.77 -15.97 6.65
C PHE A 6 32.70 -16.20 5.56
N PHE A 7 32.73 -17.36 4.89
CA PHE A 7 31.74 -17.73 3.88
C PHE A 7 30.32 -17.92 4.47
N LEU A 8 30.21 -18.45 5.69
CA LEU A 8 28.93 -18.62 6.36
C LEU A 8 28.31 -17.29 6.80
N ILE A 9 29.12 -16.32 7.25
CA ILE A 9 28.64 -15.00 7.67
C ILE A 9 28.07 -14.20 6.48
N VAL A 10 28.62 -14.39 5.28
CA VAL A 10 28.15 -13.72 4.04
C VAL A 10 26.78 -14.25 3.57
N THR A 11 26.37 -15.46 3.97
CA THR A 11 25.08 -16.05 3.55
C THR A 11 23.87 -15.61 4.37
N THR A 12 24.06 -14.96 5.52
CA THR A 12 22.99 -14.30 6.28
C THR A 12 22.58 -12.98 5.61
N THR A 13 22.08 -13.05 4.38
CA THR A 13 21.40 -11.92 3.73
C THR A 13 20.12 -11.66 4.49
N ILE A 14 20.14 -10.60 5.30
CA ILE A 14 18.93 -10.04 5.91
C ILE A 14 18.00 -9.70 4.74
N VAL A 15 16.92 -10.46 4.57
CA VAL A 15 15.81 -10.06 3.70
C VAL A 15 15.16 -8.86 4.37
N ALA A 16 15.70 -7.68 4.10
CA ALA A 16 15.09 -6.42 4.49
C ALA A 16 13.83 -6.26 3.63
N THR A 17 12.67 -6.55 4.21
CA THR A 17 11.39 -6.25 3.58
C THR A 17 11.24 -4.72 3.53
N THR A 18 11.49 -4.12 2.38
CA THR A 18 11.25 -2.69 2.16
C THR A 18 9.74 -2.45 2.16
N VAL A 19 9.21 -1.82 3.22
CA VAL A 19 7.82 -1.34 3.25
C VAL A 19 7.81 0.06 2.64
N SER A 20 7.36 0.18 1.40
CA SER A 20 7.16 1.48 0.75
C SER A 20 5.70 1.91 0.94
N ALA A 21 5.48 3.14 1.41
CA ALA A 21 4.15 3.76 1.43
C ALA A 21 3.76 4.19 0.01
N THR A 22 2.51 3.89 -0.38
CA THR A 22 1.97 4.28 -1.69
C THR A 22 1.18 5.58 -1.59
N ASP A 23 1.31 6.48 -2.57
CA ASP A 23 0.45 7.68 -2.69
C ASP A 23 -0.66 7.45 -3.73
N HIS A 24 -1.90 7.43 -3.26
CA HIS A 24 -3.10 7.30 -4.09
C HIS A 24 -3.68 8.67 -4.39
N ILE A 25 -3.44 9.17 -5.61
CA ILE A 25 -4.01 10.43 -6.08
C ILE A 25 -5.49 10.22 -6.42
N VAL A 26 -6.37 10.88 -5.68
CA VAL A 26 -7.82 10.78 -5.86
C VAL A 26 -8.24 11.27 -7.24
N GLY A 27 -8.93 10.40 -7.99
CA GLY A 27 -9.31 10.67 -9.38
C GLY A 27 -8.14 10.59 -10.37
N THR A 28 -6.95 10.16 -9.95
CA THR A 28 -5.75 9.99 -10.78
C THR A 28 -5.39 11.26 -11.56
N ASN A 29 -5.66 11.31 -12.86
CA ASN A 29 -5.39 12.45 -13.73
C ASN A 29 -6.50 13.51 -13.72
N LYS A 30 -7.69 13.17 -13.19
CA LYS A 30 -8.84 14.07 -13.10
C LYS A 30 -8.88 14.87 -11.79
N GLY A 31 -8.18 14.39 -10.76
CA GLY A 31 -8.11 15.05 -9.46
C GLY A 31 -9.42 15.06 -8.68
N TRP A 32 -9.51 15.98 -7.73
CA TRP A 32 -10.65 16.20 -6.86
C TRP A 32 -11.58 17.29 -7.41
N ASN A 33 -12.47 16.89 -8.33
CA ASN A 33 -13.35 17.75 -9.14
C ASN A 33 -14.75 17.11 -9.28
N PRO A 34 -15.80 17.90 -9.58
CA PRO A 34 -17.12 17.39 -9.89
C PRO A 34 -17.16 16.56 -11.20
N GLY A 35 -18.17 15.70 -11.35
CA GLY A 35 -18.38 14.89 -12.55
C GLY A 35 -17.50 13.64 -12.65
N ILE A 36 -16.75 13.32 -11.59
CA ILE A 36 -15.90 12.13 -11.51
C ILE A 36 -16.59 11.05 -10.67
N ASN A 37 -16.55 9.80 -11.15
CA ASN A 37 -17.08 8.67 -10.39
C ASN A 37 -16.00 8.12 -9.44
N TYR A 38 -15.95 8.68 -8.24
CA TYR A 38 -14.98 8.27 -7.22
C TYR A 38 -15.19 6.85 -6.69
N THR A 39 -16.41 6.31 -6.78
CA THR A 39 -16.67 4.91 -6.41
C THR A 39 -15.90 3.96 -7.32
N ILE A 40 -15.97 4.16 -8.64
CA ILE A 40 -15.21 3.36 -9.61
C ILE A 40 -13.71 3.51 -9.36
N TRP A 41 -13.24 4.74 -9.16
CA TRP A 41 -11.83 4.99 -8.84
C TRP A 41 -11.40 4.21 -7.59
N SER A 42 -12.13 4.34 -6.48
CA SER A 42 -11.78 3.69 -5.21
C SER A 42 -11.82 2.16 -5.27
N ASN A 43 -12.72 1.59 -6.07
CA ASN A 43 -12.81 0.14 -6.27
C ASN A 43 -11.64 -0.43 -7.07
N ASN A 44 -10.97 0.40 -7.86
CA ASN A 44 -9.78 0.03 -8.62
C ASN A 44 -8.47 0.32 -7.85
N GLN A 45 -8.55 0.55 -6.54
CA GLN A 45 -7.43 0.83 -5.67
C GLN A 45 -7.46 -0.10 -4.47
N THR A 46 -6.28 -0.47 -3.98
CA THR A 46 -6.12 -1.21 -2.72
C THR A 46 -5.29 -0.36 -1.80
N PHE A 47 -5.84 -0.05 -0.63
CA PHE A 47 -5.18 0.78 0.38
C PHE A 47 -4.71 -0.09 1.55
N TYR A 48 -3.51 0.18 2.02
CA TYR A 48 -2.93 -0.42 3.20
C TYR A 48 -2.61 0.64 4.26
N VAL A 49 -2.52 0.20 5.52
CA VAL A 49 -2.06 1.07 6.61
C VAL A 49 -0.66 1.57 6.30
N GLY A 50 -0.47 2.88 6.39
CA GLY A 50 0.78 3.57 6.05
C GLY A 50 0.78 4.24 4.68
N ASP A 51 -0.20 3.93 3.82
CA ASP A 51 -0.37 4.63 2.54
C ASP A 51 -0.86 6.07 2.73
N PHE A 52 -0.64 6.89 1.71
CA PHE A 52 -1.18 8.23 1.62
C PHE A 52 -2.32 8.26 0.60
N ILE A 53 -3.35 9.05 0.90
CA ILE A 53 -4.35 9.47 -0.07
C ILE A 53 -4.16 10.96 -0.32
N SER A 54 -3.96 11.33 -1.59
CA SER A 54 -3.70 12.72 -1.96
C SER A 54 -4.83 13.33 -2.78
N PHE A 55 -5.21 14.54 -2.40
CA PHE A 55 -6.26 15.32 -3.04
C PHE A 55 -5.64 16.52 -3.75
N ARG A 56 -5.91 16.63 -5.06
CA ARG A 56 -5.40 17.71 -5.91
C ARG A 56 -6.58 18.46 -6.52
N TYR A 57 -6.70 19.74 -6.21
CA TYR A 57 -7.81 20.59 -6.62
C TYR A 57 -7.42 22.07 -6.61
N GLN A 58 -8.24 22.90 -7.28
CA GLN A 58 -8.06 24.35 -7.24
C GLN A 58 -8.40 24.89 -5.85
N LYS A 59 -7.46 25.63 -5.24
CA LYS A 59 -7.67 26.24 -3.93
C LYS A 59 -8.92 27.13 -3.94
N ALA A 60 -9.58 27.24 -2.79
CA ALA A 60 -10.82 28.00 -2.59
C ALA A 60 -12.06 27.51 -3.36
N GLN A 61 -11.93 26.66 -4.38
CA GLN A 61 -13.09 26.05 -5.06
C GLN A 61 -13.59 24.81 -4.33
N HIS A 62 -12.67 24.03 -3.81
CA HIS A 62 -12.96 22.77 -3.11
C HIS A 62 -12.14 22.68 -1.83
N ASN A 63 -12.57 21.78 -0.95
CA ASN A 63 -11.82 21.34 0.21
C ASN A 63 -12.07 19.84 0.40
N VAL A 64 -11.38 19.27 1.38
CA VAL A 64 -11.53 17.88 1.77
C VAL A 64 -11.89 17.86 3.23
N LEU A 65 -13.03 17.27 3.55
CA LEU A 65 -13.42 16.97 4.92
C LEU A 65 -13.44 15.47 5.11
N GLN A 66 -12.82 15.00 6.19
CA GLN A 66 -13.02 13.63 6.64
C GLN A 66 -14.22 13.60 7.58
N VAL A 67 -15.17 12.72 7.30
CA VAL A 67 -16.42 12.57 8.05
C VAL A 67 -16.64 11.11 8.44
N ASP A 68 -17.71 10.86 9.19
CA ASP A 68 -18.18 9.51 9.47
C ASP A 68 -19.11 9.00 8.33
N LYS A 69 -19.65 7.79 8.50
CA LYS A 69 -20.55 7.19 7.49
C LYS A 69 -21.84 7.99 7.32
N VAL A 70 -22.36 8.59 8.39
CA VAL A 70 -23.61 9.37 8.36
C VAL A 70 -23.39 10.67 7.58
N GLY A 71 -22.35 11.42 7.93
CA GLY A 71 -21.93 12.63 7.21
C GLY A 71 -21.64 12.36 5.74
N TYR A 72 -21.02 11.23 5.41
CA TYR A 72 -20.79 10.84 4.01
C TYR A 72 -22.07 10.57 3.22
N ASN A 73 -23.04 9.90 3.82
CA ASN A 73 -24.30 9.55 3.15
C ASN A 73 -25.17 10.79 2.95
N ASN A 74 -25.28 11.61 3.99
CA ASN A 74 -26.15 12.78 4.03
C ASN A 74 -25.45 14.07 3.58
N CYS A 75 -24.15 14.01 3.26
CA CYS A 75 -23.32 15.16 2.92
C CYS A 75 -23.32 16.26 3.99
N THR A 76 -23.26 15.85 5.26
CA THR A 76 -23.16 16.76 6.41
C THR A 76 -21.70 16.90 6.82
N ILE A 77 -21.37 18.08 7.33
CA ILE A 77 -20.05 18.39 7.88
C ILE A 77 -20.02 18.30 9.42
N GLU A 78 -21.16 17.95 10.02
CA GLU A 78 -21.28 17.80 11.46
C GLU A 78 -20.40 16.65 11.93
N GLY A 79 -19.54 16.91 12.92
CA GLY A 79 -18.60 15.90 13.40
C GLY A 79 -17.46 15.59 12.43
N ALA A 80 -17.14 16.47 11.48
CA ALA A 80 -15.95 16.34 10.65
C ALA A 80 -14.69 16.19 11.53
N VAL A 81 -13.92 15.13 11.27
CA VAL A 81 -12.72 14.78 12.05
C VAL A 81 -11.44 15.39 11.47
N GLY A 82 -11.50 15.92 10.26
CA GLY A 82 -10.37 16.58 9.60
C GLY A 82 -10.83 17.50 8.48
N ASN A 83 -10.05 18.55 8.23
CA ASN A 83 -10.31 19.54 7.19
C ASN A 83 -8.99 19.95 6.52
N TRP A 84 -8.96 19.87 5.20
CA TRP A 84 -7.83 20.28 4.39
C TRP A 84 -8.29 21.14 3.22
N SER A 85 -7.59 22.26 3.00
CA SER A 85 -7.94 23.29 2.02
C SER A 85 -6.72 23.83 1.27
N SER A 86 -5.59 23.10 1.26
CA SER A 86 -4.35 23.62 0.69
C SER A 86 -4.30 23.51 -0.85
N GLY A 87 -5.21 22.75 -1.46
CA GLY A 87 -5.25 22.45 -2.90
C GLY A 87 -4.39 21.25 -3.32
N LYS A 88 -3.43 20.86 -2.49
CA LYS A 88 -2.63 19.64 -2.67
C LYS A 88 -2.37 19.01 -1.30
N ASP A 89 -3.35 18.26 -0.83
CA ASP A 89 -3.32 17.67 0.51
C ASP A 89 -2.90 16.21 0.45
N PHE A 90 -2.07 15.79 1.40
CA PHE A 90 -1.65 14.42 1.60
C PHE A 90 -2.16 13.96 2.97
N ILE A 91 -2.95 12.90 3.00
CA ILE A 91 -3.56 12.39 4.22
C ILE A 91 -3.04 10.98 4.46
N LEU A 92 -2.40 10.76 5.60
CA LEU A 92 -1.89 9.45 6.00
C LEU A 92 -3.06 8.54 6.42
N LEU A 93 -3.08 7.32 5.90
CA LEU A 93 -4.03 6.27 6.26
C LEU A 93 -3.42 5.41 7.38
N ASP A 94 -3.56 5.89 8.61
CA ASP A 94 -2.89 5.35 9.80
C ASP A 94 -3.53 4.10 10.42
N LYS A 95 -4.78 3.79 10.07
CA LYS A 95 -5.57 2.72 10.69
C LYS A 95 -6.29 1.87 9.64
N SER A 96 -6.39 0.57 9.93
CA SER A 96 -7.21 -0.34 9.14
C SER A 96 -8.68 -0.06 9.43
N LYS A 97 -9.33 0.72 8.56
CA LYS A 97 -10.75 1.06 8.63
C LYS A 97 -11.22 1.64 7.30
N ARG A 98 -12.52 1.90 7.22
CA ARG A 98 -13.09 2.69 6.12
C ARG A 98 -12.99 4.18 6.45
N TYR A 99 -12.37 4.94 5.56
CA TYR A 99 -12.32 6.41 5.61
C TYR A 99 -13.35 6.97 4.64
N TYR A 100 -13.95 8.09 5.03
CA TYR A 100 -14.93 8.80 4.23
C TYR A 100 -14.50 10.25 4.06
N PHE A 101 -14.41 10.69 2.82
CA PHE A 101 -14.04 12.05 2.48
C PHE A 101 -15.11 12.69 1.60
N ILE A 102 -15.42 13.95 1.88
CA ILE A 102 -16.41 14.74 1.14
C ILE A 102 -15.84 16.13 0.81
N CYS A 103 -16.38 16.77 -0.22
CA CYS A 103 -16.17 18.19 -0.44
C CYS A 103 -17.19 18.97 0.39
N GLY A 104 -16.70 19.78 1.33
CA GLY A 104 -17.53 20.55 2.26
C GLY A 104 -18.03 21.88 1.70
N ILE A 105 -17.30 22.49 0.78
CA ILE A 105 -17.70 23.76 0.13
C ILE A 105 -18.84 23.52 -0.88
N GLY A 106 -18.95 22.32 -1.43
CA GLY A 106 -20.04 21.94 -2.33
C GLY A 106 -19.70 20.73 -3.20
N GLY A 107 -20.73 20.14 -3.82
CA GLY A 107 -20.56 19.02 -4.76
C GLY A 107 -20.66 17.62 -4.15
N CYS A 108 -20.68 17.47 -2.82
CA CYS A 108 -20.88 16.15 -2.18
C CYS A 108 -22.17 15.47 -2.68
N SER A 109 -23.29 16.19 -2.72
CA SER A 109 -24.57 15.68 -3.22
C SER A 109 -24.54 15.34 -4.72
N ASN A 110 -23.60 15.93 -5.46
CA ASN A 110 -23.36 15.66 -6.89
C ASN A 110 -22.29 14.58 -7.11
N GLY A 111 -21.92 13.83 -6.06
CA GLY A 111 -20.98 12.71 -6.15
C GLY A 111 -19.52 13.06 -5.85
N MET A 112 -19.21 14.29 -5.44
CA MET A 112 -17.87 14.69 -5.02
C MET A 112 -17.58 14.23 -3.58
N LYS A 113 -17.55 12.91 -3.43
CA LYS A 113 -17.31 12.17 -2.19
C LYS A 113 -16.64 10.84 -2.51
N VAL A 114 -15.75 10.38 -1.64
CA VAL A 114 -15.05 9.11 -1.81
C VAL A 114 -14.98 8.34 -0.50
N SER A 115 -15.18 7.02 -0.57
CA SER A 115 -14.95 6.12 0.55
C SER A 115 -13.85 5.14 0.20
N VAL A 116 -12.88 4.94 1.09
CA VAL A 116 -11.76 4.03 0.88
C VAL A 116 -11.66 3.04 2.03
N LEU A 117 -11.44 1.76 1.72
CA LEU A 117 -11.22 0.73 2.72
C LEU A 117 -9.73 0.45 2.83
N VAL A 118 -9.19 0.67 4.01
CA VAL A 118 -7.77 0.46 4.32
C VAL A 118 -7.60 -0.87 5.03
N HIS A 119 -6.69 -1.69 4.55
CA HIS A 119 -6.38 -3.01 5.09
C HIS A 119 -5.12 -2.97 5.95
N SER A 120 -5.07 -3.81 6.98
CA SER A 120 -3.84 -4.01 7.76
C SER A 120 -2.81 -4.79 6.95
N ILE A 121 -1.55 -4.39 7.03
CA ILE A 121 -0.43 -5.20 6.55
C ILE A 121 -0.22 -6.30 7.60
N SER A 122 -0.60 -7.55 7.28
CA SER A 122 -0.21 -8.67 8.13
C SER A 122 1.30 -8.85 7.99
N PRO A 123 2.07 -8.97 9.10
CA PRO A 123 3.42 -9.47 9.01
C PRO A 123 3.38 -10.86 8.35
N PRO A 124 4.42 -11.24 7.57
CA PRO A 124 4.52 -12.59 7.04
C PRO A 124 4.47 -13.59 8.20
N PRO A 125 3.85 -14.78 8.01
CA PRO A 125 3.83 -15.79 9.06
C PRO A 125 5.27 -16.12 9.46
N ARG A 126 5.57 -15.92 10.73
CA ARG A 126 6.82 -16.38 11.32
C ARG A 126 6.75 -17.92 11.32
N SER A 127 7.63 -18.58 10.57
CA SER A 127 7.71 -20.04 10.54
C SER A 127 8.21 -20.55 11.89
N ASP A 128 7.33 -20.66 12.88
CA ASP A 128 7.61 -21.38 14.11
C ASP A 128 7.45 -22.87 13.83
N VAL A 129 8.54 -23.50 13.40
CA VAL A 129 8.71 -24.96 13.44
C VAL A 129 8.90 -25.33 14.91
N VAL A 130 7.98 -26.12 15.49
CA VAL A 130 8.27 -27.27 16.38
C VAL A 130 6.97 -27.91 16.90
N SER A 131 6.87 -29.22 16.65
CA SER A 131 6.13 -30.25 17.39
C SER A 131 4.60 -30.30 17.34
N ALA A 132 4.11 -31.11 16.39
CA ALA A 132 3.07 -32.09 16.68
C ALA A 132 3.36 -33.39 15.90
N VAL A 133 4.38 -34.13 16.34
CA VAL A 133 4.51 -35.56 16.04
C VAL A 133 3.70 -36.31 17.10
N HIS A 134 2.48 -36.75 16.75
CA HIS A 134 1.98 -38.07 17.15
C HIS A 134 0.71 -38.45 16.35
N SER A 135 0.83 -39.49 15.51
CA SER A 135 -0.20 -40.50 15.09
C SER A 135 -1.50 -40.00 14.42
N SER A 136 -2.03 -40.57 13.33
CA SER A 136 -1.85 -41.87 12.70
C SER A 136 -2.39 -41.82 11.24
N GLU A 137 -2.00 -42.83 10.46
CA GLU A 137 -2.12 -43.00 9.01
C GLU A 137 -3.55 -43.04 8.43
N LYS A 138 -3.70 -42.56 7.17
CA LYS A 138 -4.09 -43.40 6.01
C LYS A 138 -4.15 -42.64 4.67
N SER A 139 -3.26 -43.05 3.76
CA SER A 139 -3.44 -43.31 2.31
C SER A 139 -4.08 -42.25 1.37
N ALA A 140 -3.30 -41.70 0.42
CA ALA A 140 -3.25 -42.17 -0.99
C ALA A 140 -2.65 -41.16 -2.00
N ALA A 141 -1.66 -41.64 -2.77
CA ALA A 141 -1.19 -41.28 -4.13
C ALA A 141 -0.44 -39.95 -4.44
N PRO A 142 0.58 -39.97 -5.34
CA PRO A 142 1.46 -38.84 -5.63
C PRO A 142 0.99 -38.01 -6.83
N VAL A 143 1.18 -36.68 -6.78
CA VAL A 143 1.12 -35.82 -7.98
C VAL A 143 2.45 -35.07 -8.10
N THR A 144 3.19 -35.44 -9.13
CA THR A 144 4.54 -34.99 -9.47
C THR A 144 4.56 -33.50 -9.83
N PHE A 145 5.26 -32.70 -9.03
CA PHE A 145 5.51 -31.28 -9.28
C PHE A 145 6.70 -31.14 -10.24
N ARG A 146 6.46 -30.54 -11.42
CA ARG A 146 7.54 -30.04 -12.29
C ARG A 146 7.26 -28.58 -12.60
N ARG A 147 7.90 -27.67 -11.86
CA ARG A 147 7.83 -26.22 -12.13
C ARG A 147 9.25 -25.67 -12.29
N ASN A 148 9.55 -25.33 -13.54
CA ASN A 148 10.85 -24.89 -14.05
C ASN A 148 11.17 -23.45 -13.59
N PHE A 149 12.13 -23.27 -12.69
CA PHE A 149 12.61 -21.95 -12.22
C PHE A 149 14.08 -21.71 -12.58
N GLY A 150 14.43 -21.93 -13.85
CA GLY A 150 15.81 -21.87 -14.33
C GLY A 150 16.30 -20.53 -14.89
N SER A 151 15.50 -19.45 -14.93
CA SER A 151 15.88 -18.28 -15.76
C SER A 151 15.63 -16.88 -15.20
N ILE A 152 15.21 -16.72 -13.94
CA ILE A 152 15.01 -15.38 -13.34
C ILE A 152 16.23 -14.90 -12.53
N LEU A 153 17.10 -15.81 -12.09
CA LEU A 153 18.22 -15.49 -11.19
C LEU A 153 19.40 -14.74 -11.86
N VAL A 154 19.47 -14.67 -13.18
CA VAL A 154 20.59 -14.01 -13.89
C VAL A 154 20.34 -12.52 -14.13
N PHE A 155 19.08 -12.08 -14.26
CA PHE A 155 18.76 -10.69 -14.59
C PHE A 155 18.81 -9.73 -13.39
N VAL A 156 18.55 -10.22 -12.18
CA VAL A 156 18.53 -9.37 -10.98
C VAL A 156 19.94 -8.98 -10.53
N GLY A 157 20.93 -9.85 -10.76
CA GLY A 157 22.33 -9.64 -10.35
C GLY A 157 23.06 -8.54 -11.14
N LEU A 158 22.70 -8.32 -12.40
CA LEU A 158 23.36 -7.33 -13.25
C LEU A 158 22.84 -5.90 -13.00
N SER A 159 21.60 -5.76 -12.50
CA SER A 159 20.98 -4.45 -12.24
C SER A 159 21.49 -3.81 -10.93
N MET A 160 21.70 -4.63 -9.89
CA MET A 160 22.22 -4.14 -8.61
C MET A 160 23.68 -3.69 -8.68
N THR A 161 24.51 -4.34 -9.52
CA THR A 161 25.90 -3.89 -9.72
C THR A 161 25.96 -2.54 -10.43
N ILE A 162 25.03 -2.24 -11.35
CA ILE A 162 24.98 -0.94 -12.04
C ILE A 162 24.57 0.18 -11.08
N CYS A 163 23.62 -0.05 -10.16
CA CYS A 163 23.24 0.98 -9.17
C CYS A 163 24.39 1.32 -8.22
N MET A 164 25.10 0.31 -7.71
CA MET A 164 26.23 0.52 -6.80
C MET A 164 27.42 1.24 -7.47
N LEU A 165 27.61 1.06 -8.78
CA LEU A 165 28.60 1.80 -9.57
C LEU A 165 28.21 3.26 -9.79
N GLN A 166 26.92 3.58 -9.88
CA GLN A 166 26.44 4.96 -10.04
C GLN A 166 26.59 5.78 -8.75
N ASP A 167 26.38 5.17 -7.58
CA ASP A 167 26.56 5.83 -6.28
C ASP A 167 28.03 6.10 -5.95
N LEU A 168 28.95 5.23 -6.37
CA LEU A 168 30.40 5.40 -6.17
C LEU A 168 31.01 6.54 -7.00
N MET A 169 30.35 6.98 -8.07
CA MET A 169 30.79 8.13 -8.88
C MET A 169 30.20 9.48 -8.42
N SER A 170 29.29 9.48 -7.43
CA SER A 170 28.70 10.72 -6.88
C SER A 170 29.36 11.23 -5.59
N PHE A 171 30.27 10.46 -5.00
CA PHE A 171 31.04 10.86 -3.81
C PHE A 171 32.52 11.19 -4.12
N GLY A 172 32.83 11.47 -5.38
CA GLY A 172 34.11 12.07 -5.79
C GLY A 172 34.20 13.53 -5.39
#